data_AF-A0A2K3DZ69-F1
#
_entry.id   AF-A0A2K3DZ69-F1
#
_cell.length_a   1.000
_cell.length_b   1.000
_cell.length_c   1.000
_cell.angle_alpha   90.00
_cell.angle_beta   90.00
_cell.angle_gamma   90.00
#
_symmetry.space_group_name_H-M   'P 1'
#
loop_
_entity.id
_entity.type
_entity.pdbx_description
1 polymer ?
#
loop_
_entity_poly.entity_id
_entity_poly.type
_entity_poly.pdbx_seq_one_letter_code
_entity_poly.pdbx_strand_id
1 'polypeptide(L)'
;MVGIGWSISSKFDKYLLLGSLVLKAEGFVYGWYYPAMKAWEHYVPFMVKDKDDVLEMIDWARSHDEEAHKIAQAGQSFALKHLARKTRLCYIYKLIKELAKHMKYTPDCSKRPVCVPLVEEIKFLKSFDVTHAHCRYDEVLGPYAAADPAARTPEFLKDLTAQHQAVPHHLWGGRRHLLGSSSGSSSSGSSSGRQ
;
A
#
# COMPACT_ATOMS: atom_id res chain seq x y z
N MET A 1 9.00 3.82 20.49
CA MET A 1 8.14 5.00 20.25
C MET A 1 7.10 4.62 19.21
N VAL A 2 5.86 4.36 19.63
CA VAL A 2 4.72 4.22 18.72
C VAL A 2 4.47 5.62 18.17
N GLY A 3 4.64 5.82 16.86
CA GLY A 3 4.51 7.14 16.24
C GLY A 3 3.12 7.74 16.47
N ILE A 4 3.03 9.08 16.48
CA ILE A 4 1.83 9.89 16.79
C ILE A 4 0.69 9.75 15.72
N GLY A 5 0.67 8.67 14.94
CA GLY A 5 -0.44 8.32 14.07
C GLY A 5 -1.18 7.10 14.60
N TRP A 6 -2.47 6.97 14.27
CA TRP A 6 -3.24 5.71 14.33
C TRP A 6 -2.72 4.68 13.29
N SER A 7 -1.41 4.65 13.06
CA SER A 7 -0.74 3.86 12.05
C SER A 7 -0.13 2.64 12.70
N ILE A 8 -0.39 1.48 12.12
CA ILE A 8 0.27 0.24 12.51
C ILE A 8 1.71 0.21 11.99
N SER A 9 2.59 -0.47 12.73
CA SER A 9 3.94 -0.75 12.24
C SER A 9 3.88 -1.80 11.12
N SER A 10 4.47 -1.48 9.96
CA SER A 10 4.66 -2.43 8.84
C SER A 10 5.77 -3.45 9.09
N LYS A 11 6.30 -3.51 10.32
CA LYS A 11 7.34 -4.46 10.72
C LYS A 11 6.76 -5.76 11.26
N PHE A 12 5.57 -5.72 11.87
CA PHE A 12 5.02 -6.87 12.58
C PHE A 12 4.76 -8.07 11.65
N ASP A 13 4.11 -7.85 10.51
CA ASP A 13 3.89 -8.89 9.50
C ASP A 13 5.20 -9.42 8.92
N LYS A 14 6.22 -8.56 8.76
CA LYS A 14 7.54 -8.97 8.28
C LYS A 14 8.29 -9.82 9.30
N TYR A 15 8.22 -9.49 10.58
CA TYR A 15 8.91 -10.24 11.63
C TYR A 15 8.33 -11.64 11.83
N LEU A 16 7.01 -11.81 11.68
CA LEU A 16 6.39 -13.14 11.72
C LEU A 16 6.96 -14.07 10.63
N LEU A 17 7.34 -13.54 9.47
CA LEU A 17 7.89 -14.35 8.38
C LEU A 17 9.29 -14.91 8.68
N LEU A 18 10.03 -14.31 9.62
CA LEU A 18 11.40 -14.72 9.96
C LEU A 18 11.45 -16.04 10.75
N GLY A 19 10.33 -16.51 11.31
CA GLY A 19 10.29 -17.73 12.11
C GLY A 19 10.89 -17.59 13.51
N SER A 20 11.24 -16.36 13.92
CA SER A 20 11.65 -16.04 15.30
C SER A 20 10.43 -15.78 16.18
N LEU A 21 10.58 -15.98 17.49
CA LEU A 21 9.56 -15.56 18.46
C LEU A 21 9.36 -14.04 18.37
N VAL A 22 8.12 -13.60 18.14
CA VAL A 22 7.78 -12.18 18.10
C VAL A 22 7.18 -11.77 19.44
N LEU A 23 7.87 -10.87 20.14
CA LEU A 23 7.32 -10.12 21.26
C LEU A 23 6.54 -8.91 20.70
N LYS A 24 5.24 -8.83 20.97
CA LYS A 24 4.39 -7.73 20.50
C LYS A 24 3.88 -6.93 21.70
N ALA A 25 4.12 -5.62 21.68
CA ALA A 25 3.54 -4.71 22.65
C ALA A 25 2.01 -4.71 22.52
N GLU A 26 1.31 -4.83 23.64
CA GLU A 26 -0.13 -4.62 23.68
C GLU A 26 -0.46 -3.13 23.64
N GLY A 27 -1.56 -2.81 22.97
CA GLY A 27 -1.94 -1.44 22.67
C GLY A 27 -3.22 -1.36 21.87
N PHE A 28 -3.74 -0.14 21.73
CA PHE A 28 -5.04 0.13 21.11
C PHE A 28 -5.00 0.16 19.57
N VAL A 29 -3.81 0.25 18.95
CA VAL A 29 -3.67 0.32 17.50
C VAL A 29 -3.51 -1.09 16.94
N TYR A 30 -4.46 -1.50 16.09
CA TYR A 30 -4.47 -2.83 15.50
C TYR A 30 -4.64 -2.77 13.98
N GLY A 31 -3.99 -3.72 13.29
CA GLY A 31 -4.15 -3.91 11.86
C GLY A 31 -5.40 -4.75 11.55
N TRP A 32 -5.86 -4.71 10.31
CA TRP A 32 -7.03 -5.47 9.86
C TRP A 32 -6.96 -6.99 10.14
N TYR A 33 -5.75 -7.55 10.26
CA TYR A 33 -5.52 -8.98 10.53
C TYR A 33 -5.31 -9.32 12.02
N TYR A 34 -5.12 -8.32 12.89
CA TYR A 34 -4.83 -8.56 14.31
C TYR A 34 -5.95 -9.32 15.02
N PRO A 35 -7.25 -9.07 14.76
CA PRO A 35 -8.32 -9.85 15.41
C PRO A 35 -8.29 -11.35 15.11
N ALA A 36 -7.63 -11.76 14.02
CA ALA A 36 -7.45 -13.17 13.68
C ALA A 36 -6.21 -13.78 14.34
N MET A 37 -5.33 -12.96 14.92
CA MET A 37 -4.18 -13.40 15.70
C MET A 37 -4.54 -13.47 17.18
N LYS A 38 -3.86 -14.37 17.89
CA LYS A 38 -4.08 -14.60 19.32
C LYS A 38 -2.75 -14.58 20.05
N ALA A 39 -2.71 -13.85 21.16
CA ALA A 39 -1.62 -13.87 22.11
C ALA A 39 -1.39 -15.31 22.62
N TRP A 40 -0.13 -15.66 22.88
CA TRP A 40 0.32 -16.99 23.30
C TRP A 40 0.06 -18.14 22.30
N GLU A 41 -0.57 -17.86 21.15
CA GLU A 41 -0.70 -18.81 20.03
C GLU A 41 0.19 -18.38 18.85
N HIS A 42 0.23 -17.08 18.55
CA HIS A 42 0.94 -16.55 17.36
C HIS A 42 2.08 -15.58 17.70
N TYR A 43 2.10 -15.04 18.91
CA TYR A 43 3.08 -14.09 19.42
C TYR A 43 3.02 -14.04 20.94
N VAL A 44 4.05 -13.52 21.60
CA VAL A 44 4.04 -13.29 23.05
C VAL A 44 3.74 -11.81 23.32
N PRO A 45 2.67 -11.49 24.07
CA PRO A 45 2.35 -10.11 24.42
C PRO A 45 3.30 -9.59 25.50
N PHE A 46 3.68 -8.30 25.40
CA PHE A 46 4.30 -7.55 26.49
C PHE A 46 3.65 -6.17 26.57
N MET A 47 3.96 -5.37 27.59
CA MET A 47 3.23 -4.16 27.95
C MET A 47 1.76 -4.40 28.32
N VAL A 48 1.49 -5.52 29.01
CA VAL A 48 0.15 -5.87 29.51
C VAL A 48 -0.09 -5.22 30.87
N LYS A 49 0.92 -5.22 31.74
CA LYS A 49 0.84 -4.62 33.09
C LYS A 49 1.50 -3.25 33.13
N ASP A 50 2.76 -3.18 32.69
CA ASP A 50 3.62 -2.00 32.68
C ASP A 50 4.69 -2.14 31.58
N LYS A 51 5.63 -1.21 31.48
CA LYS A 51 6.64 -1.22 30.42
C LYS A 51 7.80 -2.20 30.66
N ASP A 52 7.96 -2.64 31.90
CA ASP A 52 9.12 -3.39 32.36
C ASP A 52 8.86 -4.92 32.31
N ASP A 53 7.60 -5.33 32.13
CA ASP A 53 7.19 -6.73 31.89
C ASP A 53 7.87 -7.38 30.67
N VAL A 54 8.51 -6.59 29.79
CA VAL A 54 9.33 -7.10 28.69
C VAL A 54 10.49 -7.97 29.17
N LEU A 55 11.09 -7.65 30.32
CA LEU A 55 12.18 -8.45 30.90
C LEU A 55 11.65 -9.82 31.36
N GLU A 56 10.47 -9.83 31.99
CA GLU A 56 9.79 -11.07 32.37
C GLU A 56 9.50 -11.95 31.15
N MET A 57 9.07 -11.36 30.02
CA MET A 57 8.81 -12.11 28.79
C MET A 57 10.08 -12.66 28.14
N ILE A 58 11.22 -11.95 28.27
CA ILE A 58 12.53 -12.45 27.81
C ILE A 58 12.98 -13.65 28.64
N ASP A 59 12.87 -13.57 29.97
CA ASP A 59 13.25 -14.66 30.86
C ASP A 59 12.31 -15.87 30.73
N TRP A 60 11.02 -15.63 30.50
CA TRP A 60 10.05 -16.68 30.13
C TRP A 60 10.46 -17.39 28.84
N ALA A 61 10.78 -16.65 27.77
CA ALA A 61 11.17 -17.23 26.49
C ALA A 61 12.45 -18.08 26.60
N ARG A 62 13.41 -17.68 27.43
CA ARG A 62 14.65 -18.44 27.70
C ARG A 62 14.41 -19.73 28.47
N SER A 63 13.45 -19.74 29.39
CA SER A 63 13.11 -20.91 30.20
C SER A 63 12.14 -21.87 29.52
N HIS A 64 11.42 -21.43 28.49
CA HIS A 64 10.39 -22.18 27.77
C HIS A 64 10.70 -22.26 26.26
N ASP A 65 11.94 -22.61 25.90
CA ASP A 65 12.43 -22.57 24.50
C ASP A 65 11.55 -23.38 23.53
N GLU A 66 11.13 -24.59 23.92
CA GLU A 66 10.27 -25.45 23.11
C GLU A 66 8.87 -24.85 22.89
N GLU A 67 8.31 -24.19 23.90
CA GLU A 67 7.02 -23.51 23.81
C GLU A 67 7.13 -22.24 22.96
N ALA A 68 8.17 -21.45 23.18
CA ALA A 68 8.52 -20.29 22.38
C ALA A 68 8.69 -20.67 20.90
N HIS A 69 9.34 -21.79 20.61
CA HIS A 69 9.51 -22.31 19.25
C HIS A 69 8.17 -22.62 18.60
N LYS A 70 7.25 -23.28 19.32
CA LYS A 70 5.90 -23.59 18.82
C LYS A 70 5.10 -22.32 18.50
N ILE A 71 5.16 -21.31 19.37
CA ILE A 71 4.50 -20.02 19.13
C ILE A 71 5.10 -19.32 17.90
N ALA A 72 6.43 -19.33 17.76
CA ALA A 72 7.11 -18.74 16.61
C ALA A 72 6.69 -19.42 15.28
N GLN A 73 6.65 -20.76 15.26
CA GLN A 73 6.20 -21.52 14.10
C GLN A 73 4.73 -21.27 13.75
N ALA A 74 3.86 -21.17 14.76
CA ALA A 74 2.44 -20.87 14.56
C ALA A 74 2.25 -19.44 14.00
N GLY A 75 2.97 -18.45 14.55
CA GLY A 75 2.97 -17.08 14.05
C GLY A 75 3.45 -16.98 12.59
N GLN A 76 4.54 -17.68 12.25
CA GLN A 76 5.05 -17.75 10.88
C GLN A 76 4.05 -18.41 9.93
N SER A 77 3.47 -19.54 10.34
CA SER A 77 2.47 -20.27 9.56
C SER A 77 1.23 -19.41 9.28
N PHE A 78 0.77 -18.66 10.29
CA PHE A 78 -0.31 -17.69 10.11
C PHE A 78 0.07 -16.63 9.08
N ALA A 79 1.26 -16.04 9.16
CA ALA A 79 1.70 -15.01 8.23
C ALA A 79 1.80 -15.52 6.79
N LEU A 80 2.40 -16.70 6.58
CA LEU A 80 2.53 -17.31 5.26
C LEU A 80 1.15 -17.62 4.63
N LYS A 81 0.19 -18.07 5.44
CA LYS A 81 -1.14 -18.45 4.96
C LYS A 81 -2.06 -17.24 4.75
N HIS A 82 -2.07 -16.31 5.69
CA HIS A 82 -3.08 -15.25 5.77
C HIS A 82 -2.58 -13.87 5.35
N LEU A 83 -1.27 -13.64 5.37
CA LEU A 83 -0.67 -12.34 5.04
C LEU A 83 0.08 -12.34 3.70
N ALA A 84 -0.04 -13.39 2.89
CA ALA A 84 0.46 -13.40 1.51
C ALA A 84 -0.28 -12.39 0.62
N ARG A 85 0.38 -11.88 -0.43
CA ARG A 85 -0.19 -10.88 -1.37
C ARG A 85 -1.58 -11.27 -1.87
N LYS A 86 -1.77 -12.52 -2.30
CA LYS A 86 -3.06 -13.04 -2.77
C LYS A 86 -4.16 -12.92 -1.71
N THR A 87 -3.87 -13.27 -0.46
CA THR A 87 -4.82 -13.20 0.64
C THR A 87 -5.14 -11.75 1.03
N ARG A 88 -4.14 -10.86 1.03
CA ARG A 88 -4.35 -9.41 1.24
C ARG A 88 -5.28 -8.82 0.18
N LEU A 89 -5.03 -9.12 -1.09
CA LEU A 89 -5.86 -8.65 -2.20
C LEU A 89 -7.30 -9.19 -2.10
N CYS A 90 -7.47 -10.46 -1.71
CA CYS A 90 -8.79 -11.05 -1.46
C CYS A 90 -9.54 -10.31 -0.34
N TYR A 91 -8.85 -9.98 0.76
CA TYR A 91 -9.44 -9.19 1.85
C TYR A 91 -9.87 -7.81 1.37
N ILE A 92 -9.00 -7.07 0.66
CA ILE A 92 -9.31 -5.74 0.12
C ILE A 92 -10.51 -5.79 -0.83
N TYR A 93 -10.55 -6.79 -1.74
CA TYR A 93 -11.68 -6.98 -2.64
C TYR A 93 -13.00 -7.18 -1.88
N LYS A 94 -13.01 -8.08 -0.88
CA LYS A 94 -14.20 -8.31 -0.04
C LYS A 94 -14.59 -7.05 0.72
N LEU A 95 -13.63 -6.35 1.32
CA LEU A 95 -13.87 -5.11 2.05
C LEU A 95 -14.53 -4.04 1.17
N ILE A 96 -13.98 -3.79 -0.02
CA ILE A 96 -14.56 -2.82 -0.97
C ILE A 96 -15.96 -3.25 -1.41
N LYS A 97 -16.17 -4.55 -1.66
CA LYS A 97 -17.48 -5.08 -2.04
C LYS A 97 -18.54 -4.93 -0.93
N GLU A 98 -18.17 -5.22 0.31
CA GLU A 98 -19.07 -5.02 1.45
C GLU A 98 -19.35 -3.53 1.68
N LEU A 99 -18.32 -2.69 1.61
CA LEU A 99 -18.46 -1.24 1.71
C LEU A 99 -19.42 -0.68 0.64
N ALA A 100 -19.33 -1.18 -0.60
CA ALA A 100 -20.19 -0.76 -1.70
C ALA A 100 -21.67 -1.00 -1.41
N LYS A 101 -22.04 -2.05 -0.66
CA LYS A 101 -23.44 -2.32 -0.27
C LYS A 101 -24.02 -1.27 0.67
N HIS A 102 -23.17 -0.56 1.40
CA HIS A 102 -23.56 0.50 2.33
C HIS A 102 -23.54 1.88 1.70
N MET A 103 -23.18 2.01 0.42
CA MET A 103 -23.21 3.29 -0.28
C MET A 103 -24.65 3.71 -0.57
N LYS A 104 -25.01 4.94 -0.20
CA LYS A 104 -26.34 5.52 -0.46
C LYS A 104 -26.62 5.83 -1.93
N TYR A 105 -25.58 5.83 -2.77
CA TYR A 105 -25.67 6.17 -4.18
C TYR A 105 -24.83 5.20 -5.00
N THR A 106 -25.28 4.93 -6.23
CA THR A 106 -24.49 4.17 -7.20
C THR A 106 -23.43 5.09 -7.81
N PRO A 107 -22.14 4.71 -7.77
CA PRO A 107 -21.10 5.45 -8.47
C PRO A 107 -21.42 5.57 -9.96
N ASP A 108 -21.42 6.79 -10.48
CA ASP A 108 -21.71 7.10 -11.87
C ASP A 108 -20.52 7.87 -12.47
N CYS A 109 -19.96 7.34 -13.55
CA CYS A 109 -18.83 7.95 -14.25
C CYS A 109 -19.18 9.33 -14.83
N SER A 110 -20.43 9.57 -15.23
CA SER A 110 -20.83 10.85 -15.83
C SER A 110 -20.74 12.02 -14.84
N LYS A 111 -20.78 11.72 -13.54
CA LYS A 111 -20.75 12.70 -12.45
C LYS A 111 -19.35 12.90 -11.87
N ARG A 112 -18.31 12.30 -12.47
CA ARG A 112 -16.95 12.34 -11.96
C ARG A 112 -16.00 12.93 -13.00
N PRO A 113 -15.06 13.80 -12.59
CA PRO A 113 -14.10 14.42 -13.50
C PRO A 113 -13.10 13.41 -14.07
N VAL A 114 -12.86 12.29 -13.38
CA VAL A 114 -11.96 11.22 -13.81
C VAL A 114 -12.66 9.88 -13.60
N CYS A 115 -12.93 9.16 -14.69
CA CYS A 115 -13.45 7.79 -14.66
C CYS A 115 -12.71 6.93 -15.69
N VAL A 116 -11.55 6.41 -15.28
CA VAL A 116 -10.62 5.67 -16.15
C VAL A 116 -10.69 4.18 -15.84
N PRO A 117 -10.79 3.30 -16.85
CA PRO A 117 -10.64 1.86 -16.64
C PRO A 117 -9.28 1.54 -16.03
N LEU A 118 -9.25 0.62 -15.05
CA LEU A 118 -8.05 0.37 -14.25
C LEU A 118 -6.86 -0.08 -15.10
N VAL A 119 -7.08 -0.89 -16.13
CA VAL A 119 -5.98 -1.38 -16.98
C VAL A 119 -5.38 -0.23 -17.78
N GLU A 120 -6.20 0.68 -18.29
CA GLU A 120 -5.74 1.85 -19.05
C GLU A 120 -4.99 2.83 -18.16
N GLU A 121 -5.46 3.04 -16.93
CA GLU A 121 -4.75 3.84 -15.94
C GLU A 121 -3.36 3.26 -15.64
N ILE A 122 -3.27 1.93 -15.46
CA ILE A 122 -1.99 1.28 -15.20
C ILE A 122 -1.05 1.37 -16.41
N LYS A 123 -1.56 1.25 -17.65
CA LYS A 123 -0.78 1.45 -18.87
C LYS A 123 -0.25 2.89 -18.97
N PHE A 124 -1.06 3.88 -18.62
CA PHE A 124 -0.65 5.27 -18.55
C PHE A 124 0.43 5.48 -17.48
N LEU A 125 0.24 4.97 -16.27
CA LEU A 125 1.28 5.03 -15.23
C LEU A 125 2.56 4.32 -15.63
N LYS A 126 2.48 3.26 -16.45
CA LYS A 126 3.65 2.58 -17.03
C LYS A 126 4.44 3.45 -18.00
N SER A 127 3.84 4.46 -18.66
CA SER A 127 4.54 5.29 -19.63
C SER A 127 5.49 6.33 -19.02
N PHE A 128 5.45 6.53 -17.69
CA PHE A 128 6.38 7.45 -17.02
C PHE A 128 7.65 6.71 -16.58
N ASP A 129 8.81 7.29 -16.88
CA ASP A 129 10.12 6.67 -16.58
C ASP A 129 10.31 6.36 -15.09
N VAL A 130 9.87 7.26 -14.21
CA VAL A 130 10.04 7.13 -12.75
C VAL A 130 9.28 5.93 -12.20
N THR A 131 8.03 5.76 -12.60
CA THR A 131 7.20 4.64 -12.15
C THR A 131 7.57 3.36 -12.88
N HIS A 132 7.91 3.42 -14.16
CA HIS A 132 8.37 2.27 -14.94
C HIS A 132 9.60 1.60 -14.32
N ALA A 133 10.55 2.39 -13.81
CA ALA A 133 11.77 1.88 -13.19
C ALA A 133 11.53 1.17 -11.83
N HIS A 134 10.46 1.51 -11.11
CA HIS A 134 10.23 1.04 -9.74
C HIS A 134 9.03 0.11 -9.58
N CYS A 135 8.06 0.16 -10.50
CA CYS A 135 6.82 -0.59 -10.42
C CYS A 135 6.81 -1.75 -11.42
N ARG A 136 6.45 -2.94 -10.96
CA ARG A 136 6.31 -4.15 -11.79
C ARG A 136 4.95 -4.19 -12.49
N TYR A 137 4.68 -3.21 -13.36
CA TYR A 137 3.37 -3.09 -14.03
C TYR A 137 3.01 -4.33 -14.86
N ASP A 138 3.98 -4.96 -15.52
CA ASP A 138 3.72 -6.16 -16.33
C ASP A 138 3.26 -7.36 -15.49
N GLU A 139 3.75 -7.50 -14.25
CA GLU A 139 3.26 -8.54 -13.33
C GLU A 139 1.83 -8.24 -12.88
N VAL A 140 1.52 -6.97 -12.62
CA VAL A 140 0.18 -6.53 -12.20
C VAL A 140 -0.81 -6.70 -13.35
N LEU A 141 -0.40 -6.35 -14.56
CA LEU A 141 -1.21 -6.37 -15.76
C LEU A 141 -1.35 -7.78 -16.34
N GLY A 142 -0.37 -8.67 -16.23
CA GLY A 142 -0.38 -9.99 -16.87
C GLY A 142 -1.74 -10.73 -16.83
N PRO A 143 -2.40 -10.87 -15.65
CA PRO A 143 -3.70 -11.53 -15.56
C PRO A 143 -4.90 -10.75 -16.12
N TYR A 144 -4.77 -9.43 -16.32
CA TYR A 144 -5.89 -8.52 -16.62
C TYR A 144 -5.71 -7.70 -17.92
N ALA A 145 -4.52 -7.68 -18.51
CA ALA A 145 -4.12 -6.79 -19.60
C ALA A 145 -4.88 -7.03 -20.90
N ALA A 146 -5.28 -8.28 -21.15
CA ALA A 146 -5.87 -8.71 -22.42
C ALA A 146 -7.39 -8.53 -22.47
N ALA A 147 -8.07 -8.38 -21.33
CA ALA A 147 -9.53 -8.35 -21.26
C ALA A 147 -10.03 -7.48 -20.10
N ASP A 148 -9.84 -6.16 -20.20
CA ASP A 148 -10.51 -5.23 -19.29
C ASP A 148 -12.00 -5.13 -19.67
N PRO A 149 -12.95 -5.63 -18.86
CA PRO A 149 -14.37 -5.54 -19.15
C PRO A 149 -14.89 -4.09 -19.18
N ALA A 150 -14.12 -3.15 -18.64
CA ALA A 150 -14.40 -1.72 -18.68
C ALA A 150 -13.59 -0.98 -19.76
N ALA A 151 -12.85 -1.68 -20.64
CA ALA A 151 -12.07 -1.06 -21.71
C ALA A 151 -12.94 -0.10 -22.54
N ARG A 152 -12.42 1.11 -22.74
CA ARG A 152 -13.05 2.15 -23.58
C ARG A 152 -12.28 2.34 -24.87
N THR A 153 -12.88 3.04 -25.83
CA THR A 153 -12.26 3.26 -27.13
C THR A 153 -10.96 4.08 -27.01
N PRO A 154 -9.96 3.86 -27.88
CA PRO A 154 -8.70 4.63 -27.88
C PRO A 154 -8.89 6.16 -27.91
N GLU A 155 -9.98 6.64 -28.50
CA GLU A 155 -10.34 8.06 -28.56
C GLU A 155 -10.73 8.63 -27.20
N PHE A 156 -11.45 7.85 -26.37
CA PHE A 156 -11.76 8.23 -24.98
C PHE A 156 -10.49 8.33 -24.13
N LEU A 157 -9.46 7.55 -24.48
CA LEU A 157 -8.21 7.45 -23.74
C LEU A 157 -7.19 8.56 -24.11
N LYS A 158 -7.31 9.17 -25.30
CA LYS A 158 -6.45 10.31 -25.72
C LYS A 158 -6.56 11.52 -24.80
N ASP A 159 -7.67 11.67 -24.09
CA ASP A 159 -7.98 12.79 -23.20
C ASP A 159 -7.56 12.53 -21.74
N LEU A 160 -7.04 11.34 -21.41
CA LEU A 160 -6.69 10.96 -20.03
C LEU A 160 -5.65 11.89 -19.39
N THR A 161 -4.66 12.31 -20.15
CA THR A 161 -3.64 13.24 -19.66
C THR A 161 -4.25 14.60 -19.32
N ALA A 162 -5.19 15.09 -20.14
CA ALA A 162 -5.89 16.34 -19.89
C ALA A 162 -6.84 16.22 -18.70
N GLN A 163 -7.53 15.08 -18.52
CA GLN A 163 -8.38 14.80 -17.36
C GLN A 163 -7.58 14.76 -16.05
N HIS A 164 -6.40 14.13 -16.04
CA HIS A 164 -5.48 14.17 -14.88
C HIS A 164 -4.98 15.58 -14.56
N GLN A 165 -4.66 16.37 -15.60
CA GLN A 165 -4.20 17.74 -15.44
C GLN A 165 -5.31 18.71 -15.02
N ALA A 166 -6.58 18.38 -15.32
CA ALA A 166 -7.75 19.14 -14.92
C ALA A 166 -8.16 18.92 -13.45
N VAL A 167 -7.57 17.93 -12.75
CA VAL A 167 -7.85 17.70 -11.33
C VAL A 167 -7.32 18.89 -10.51
N PRO A 168 -8.20 19.58 -9.75
CA PRO A 168 -7.79 20.78 -9.05
C PRO A 168 -6.76 20.46 -7.95
N HIS A 169 -5.70 21.25 -7.92
CA HIS A 169 -4.46 21.06 -7.14
C HIS A 169 -4.61 20.88 -5.62
N HIS A 170 -5.80 21.05 -5.05
CA HIS A 170 -6.05 20.94 -3.60
C HIS A 170 -6.31 19.49 -3.13
N LEU A 171 -6.58 18.54 -4.04
CA LEU A 171 -6.75 17.12 -3.68
C LEU A 171 -5.41 16.40 -3.43
N TRP A 172 -4.31 16.92 -3.97
CA TRP A 172 -2.96 16.40 -3.79
C TRP A 172 -2.08 17.51 -3.23
N GLY A 173 -1.99 17.58 -1.91
CA GLY A 173 -1.11 18.52 -1.22
C GLY A 173 0.35 18.33 -1.61
N GLY A 174 0.83 19.11 -2.57
CA GLY A 174 2.24 19.42 -2.76
C GLY A 174 3.02 18.60 -3.79
N ARG A 175 3.59 19.35 -4.75
CA ARG A 175 4.73 19.07 -5.66
C ARG A 175 4.46 18.24 -6.93
N ARG A 176 4.25 18.98 -8.03
CA ARG A 176 4.77 18.60 -9.35
C ARG A 176 6.29 18.46 -9.24
N HIS A 177 6.83 17.27 -9.47
CA HIS A 177 8.23 17.14 -9.85
C HIS A 177 8.48 16.10 -10.95
N LEU A 178 7.43 15.73 -11.72
CA LEU A 178 7.51 14.71 -12.78
C LEU A 178 7.10 15.22 -14.17
N LEU A 179 7.13 16.53 -14.40
CA LEU A 179 6.98 17.09 -15.74
C LEU A 179 8.15 18.04 -16.01
N GLY A 180 9.31 17.46 -16.29
CA GLY A 180 10.41 18.17 -16.94
C GLY A 180 10.06 18.30 -18.42
N SER A 181 9.56 19.46 -18.82
CA SER A 181 9.39 19.82 -20.24
C SER A 181 10.76 19.98 -20.88
N SER A 182 11.17 18.99 -21.68
CA SER A 182 12.17 19.15 -22.71
C SER A 182 11.57 19.95 -23.88
N SER A 183 11.80 21.26 -23.88
CA SER A 183 11.67 22.07 -25.09
C SER A 183 12.91 22.94 -25.21
N GLY A 184 13.85 22.47 -26.02
CA GLY A 184 14.92 23.30 -26.55
C GLY A 184 14.34 24.37 -27.47
N SER A 185 14.73 25.61 -27.23
CA SER A 185 14.65 26.67 -28.22
C SER A 185 15.90 27.51 -28.09
N SER A 186 16.82 27.25 -29.01
CA SER A 186 17.96 28.07 -29.36
C SER A 186 17.47 29.42 -29.87
N SER A 187 17.97 30.52 -29.31
CA SER A 187 18.03 31.80 -30.01
C SER A 187 19.26 32.58 -29.56
N SER A 188 20.25 32.56 -30.43
CA SER A 188 21.40 33.45 -30.50
C SER A 188 20.96 34.91 -30.68
N GLY A 189 21.64 35.84 -29.99
CA GLY A 189 21.54 37.28 -30.22
C GLY A 189 22.61 38.05 -29.44
N SER A 190 23.71 38.36 -30.12
CA SER A 190 24.87 39.10 -29.61
C SER A 190 24.69 40.63 -29.67
N SER A 191 25.39 41.34 -28.77
CA SER A 191 25.86 42.75 -28.82
C SER A 191 24.79 43.86 -28.66
N SER A 192 24.97 45.02 -28.03
CA SER A 192 26.14 45.83 -27.61
C SER A 192 25.71 47.10 -26.82
N GLY A 193 26.61 47.68 -26.00
CA GLY A 193 26.67 49.12 -25.61
C GLY A 193 26.25 49.45 -24.16
N ARG A 194 27.18 49.68 -23.21
CA ARG A 194 27.77 50.99 -22.79
C ARG A 194 26.71 52.12 -22.77
N GLN A 195 26.37 52.73 -21.63
CA GLN A 195 27.20 53.48 -20.67
C GLN A 195 26.70 53.33 -19.23
#